data_AF-A0A957FC28-F1
#
_entry.id   AF-A0A957FC28-F1
#
_cell.length_a   1.000
_cell.length_b   1.000
_cell.length_c   1.000
_cell.angle_alpha   90.00
_cell.angle_beta   90.00
_cell.angle_gamma   90.00
#
_symmetry.space_group_name_H-M   'P 1'
#
loop_
_entity.id
_entity.type
_entity.pdbx_description
1 polymer ?
#
loop_
_entity_poly.entity_id
_entity_poly.type
_entity_poly.pdbx_seq_one_letter_code
_entity_poly.pdbx_strand_id
1 'polypeptide(L)'
;MQTTFSKIHKGLALFIGIGTWLQMFLAGIWHAEVVSTPEAHVFFGLGLLLAALLALIAAAAAKLPKAVIGRTALLFGLILLQPILIEQRRAGIPFLSAFHTLNAAFIGMTAGVVVAMARGEKAEAGETAVSVAAGD
;
A
#
# COMPACT_ATOMS: atom_id res chain seq x y z
N MET A 1 22.02 -4.20 -6.94
CA MET A 1 20.61 -4.33 -7.39
C MET A 1 19.64 -4.53 -6.24
N GLN A 2 19.87 -5.48 -5.34
CA GLN A 2 18.98 -5.78 -4.21
C GLN A 2 18.66 -4.55 -3.33
N THR A 3 19.67 -3.71 -3.06
CA THR A 3 19.52 -2.45 -2.31
C THR A 3 18.65 -1.41 -3.02
N THR A 4 18.73 -1.33 -4.35
CA THR A 4 17.89 -0.44 -5.17
C THR A 4 16.43 -0.87 -5.12
N PHE A 5 16.14 -2.15 -5.37
CA PHE A 5 14.76 -2.68 -5.32
C PHE A 5 14.15 -2.57 -3.93
N SER A 6 14.93 -2.76 -2.85
CA SER A 6 14.46 -2.53 -1.48
C SER A 6 14.09 -1.07 -1.23
N LYS A 7 14.89 -0.10 -1.72
CA LYS A 7 14.56 1.33 -1.62
C LYS A 7 13.29 1.68 -2.42
N ILE A 8 13.17 1.14 -3.64
CA ILE A 8 11.99 1.32 -4.50
C ILE A 8 10.74 0.78 -3.79
N HIS A 9 10.79 -0.45 -3.26
CA HIS A 9 9.69 -1.06 -2.50
C HIS A 9 9.23 -0.15 -1.35
N LYS A 10 10.16 0.36 -0.53
CA LYS A 10 9.84 1.27 0.58
C LYS A 10 9.22 2.58 0.11
N GLY A 11 9.79 3.17 -0.94
CA GLY A 11 9.27 4.41 -1.52
C GLY A 11 7.84 4.24 -2.03
N LEU A 12 7.57 3.13 -2.74
CA LEU A 12 6.24 2.81 -3.23
C LEU A 12 5.26 2.52 -2.09
N ALA A 13 5.66 1.78 -1.06
CA ALA A 13 4.80 1.53 0.11
C ALA A 13 4.43 2.83 0.84
N LEU A 14 5.39 3.76 0.99
CA LEU A 14 5.12 5.08 1.57
C LEU A 14 4.20 5.92 0.68
N PHE A 15 4.46 5.93 -0.64
CA PHE A 15 3.61 6.60 -1.62
C PHE A 15 2.18 6.08 -1.58
N ILE A 16 1.98 4.76 -1.47
CA ILE A 16 0.66 4.14 -1.33
C ILE A 16 -0.02 4.61 -0.04
N GLY A 17 0.69 4.63 1.09
CA GLY A 17 0.13 5.10 2.37
C GLY A 17 -0.37 6.54 2.31
N ILE A 18 0.48 7.47 1.85
CA ILE A 18 0.12 8.89 1.66
C ILE A 18 -0.97 9.04 0.60
N GLY A 19 -0.82 8.34 -0.52
CA GLY A 19 -1.76 8.36 -1.62
C GLY A 19 -3.14 7.85 -1.23
N THR A 20 -3.24 6.89 -0.32
CA THR A 20 -4.52 6.41 0.22
C THR A 20 -5.23 7.49 1.01
N TRP A 21 -4.50 8.31 1.78
CA TRP A 21 -5.09 9.46 2.45
C TRP A 21 -5.59 10.52 1.45
N LEU A 22 -4.79 10.81 0.42
CA LEU A 22 -5.21 11.70 -0.67
C LEU A 22 -6.43 11.16 -1.41
N GLN A 23 -6.54 9.85 -1.64
CA GLN A 23 -7.70 9.22 -2.26
C GLN A 23 -8.99 9.48 -1.49
N MET A 24 -8.95 9.34 -0.16
CA MET A 24 -10.09 9.62 0.71
C MET A 24 -10.48 11.11 0.65
N PHE A 25 -9.50 12.00 0.59
CA PHE A 25 -9.74 13.43 0.43
C PHE A 25 -10.40 13.76 -0.93
N LEU A 26 -9.89 13.19 -2.04
CA LEU A 26 -10.47 13.37 -3.37
C LEU A 26 -11.89 12.81 -3.46
N ALA A 27 -12.17 11.66 -2.83
CA ALA A 27 -13.52 11.11 -2.73
C ALA A 27 -14.44 12.08 -1.96
N GLY A 28 -13.96 12.67 -0.87
CA GLY A 28 -14.69 13.66 -0.08
C GLY A 28 -15.05 14.91 -0.87
N ILE A 29 -14.09 15.46 -1.65
CA ILE A 29 -14.33 16.61 -2.54
C ILE A 29 -15.44 16.32 -3.55
N TRP A 30 -15.40 15.14 -4.18
CA TRP A 30 -16.44 14.73 -5.12
C TRP A 30 -17.80 14.55 -4.45
N HIS A 31 -17.85 13.89 -3.29
CA HIS A 31 -19.10 13.72 -2.53
C HIS A 31 -19.68 15.02 -1.99
N ALA A 32 -18.84 16.03 -1.74
CA ALA A 32 -19.26 17.38 -1.38
C ALA A 32 -19.70 18.22 -2.58
N GLU A 33 -19.77 17.64 -3.79
CA GLU A 33 -20.18 18.30 -5.03
C GLU A 33 -19.31 19.51 -5.42
N VAL A 34 -18.08 19.59 -4.91
CA VAL A 34 -17.10 20.64 -5.27
C VAL A 34 -16.61 20.47 -6.71
N VAL A 35 -16.58 19.23 -7.20
CA VAL A 35 -16.28 18.88 -8.59
C VAL A 35 -17.37 17.97 -9.15
N SER A 36 -17.64 18.07 -10.45
CA SER A 36 -18.73 17.35 -11.10
C SER A 36 -18.43 15.87 -11.38
N THR A 37 -17.15 15.48 -11.48
CA THR A 37 -16.74 14.11 -11.80
C THR A 37 -15.67 13.57 -10.85
N PRO A 38 -15.63 12.25 -10.61
CA PRO A 38 -14.62 11.62 -9.76
C PRO A 38 -13.31 11.29 -10.51
N GLU A 39 -13.06 11.89 -11.67
CA GLU A 39 -11.96 11.48 -12.58
C GLU A 39 -10.59 11.52 -11.90
N ALA A 40 -10.31 12.56 -11.12
CA ALA A 40 -9.05 12.67 -10.37
C ALA A 40 -8.89 11.54 -9.34
N HIS A 41 -9.97 11.20 -8.62
CA HIS A 41 -9.99 10.09 -7.66
C HIS A 41 -9.72 8.76 -8.39
N VAL A 42 -10.44 8.49 -9.48
CA VAL A 42 -10.31 7.26 -10.28
C VAL A 42 -8.91 7.13 -10.88
N PHE A 43 -8.42 8.17 -11.57
CA PHE A 43 -7.11 8.15 -12.22
C PHE A 43 -5.99 7.94 -11.21
N PHE A 44 -6.01 8.69 -10.10
CA PHE A 44 -5.00 8.52 -9.06
C PHE A 44 -5.10 7.12 -8.41
N GLY A 45 -6.29 6.52 -8.36
CA GLY A 45 -6.51 5.20 -7.77
C GLY A 45 -5.90 4.08 -8.60
N LEU A 46 -6.01 4.19 -9.93
CA LEU A 46 -5.30 3.31 -10.86
C LEU A 46 -3.78 3.45 -10.72
N GLY A 47 -3.30 4.67 -10.47
CA GLY A 47 -1.89 4.92 -10.13
C GLY A 47 -1.43 4.18 -8.87
N LEU A 48 -2.26 4.15 -7.82
CA LEU A 48 -1.95 3.38 -6.59
C LEU A 48 -1.95 1.87 -6.84
N LEU A 49 -2.85 1.37 -7.68
CA LEU A 49 -2.87 -0.05 -8.07
C LEU A 49 -1.57 -0.44 -8.80
N LEU A 50 -1.13 0.38 -9.75
CA LEU A 50 0.14 0.18 -10.44
C LEU A 50 1.32 0.25 -9.46
N ALA A 51 1.33 1.24 -8.55
CA ALA A 51 2.37 1.39 -7.54
C ALA A 51 2.44 0.16 -6.62
N ALA A 52 1.30 -0.43 -6.23
CA ALA A 52 1.25 -1.62 -5.40
C ALA A 52 1.77 -2.86 -6.12
N LEU A 53 1.44 -3.02 -7.41
CA LEU A 53 2.00 -4.09 -8.24
C LEU A 53 3.53 -3.96 -8.36
N LEU A 54 4.02 -2.74 -8.64
CA LEU A 54 5.46 -2.46 -8.72
C LEU A 54 6.15 -2.69 -7.36
N ALA A 55 5.49 -2.36 -6.25
CA ALA A 55 6.01 -2.63 -4.92
C ALA A 55 6.17 -4.14 -4.69
N LEU A 56 5.16 -4.94 -5.07
CA LEU A 56 5.22 -6.39 -4.96
C LEU A 56 6.35 -7.00 -5.81
N ILE A 57 6.49 -6.54 -7.06
CA ILE A 57 7.59 -6.95 -7.95
C ILE A 57 8.93 -6.57 -7.35
N ALA A 58 9.07 -5.34 -6.82
CA ALA A 58 10.30 -4.88 -6.19
C ALA A 58 10.65 -5.70 -4.93
N ALA A 59 9.67 -6.06 -4.11
CA ALA A 59 9.87 -6.92 -2.93
C ALA A 59 10.37 -8.31 -3.32
N ALA A 60 9.77 -8.92 -4.35
CA ALA A 60 10.18 -10.21 -4.88
C ALA A 60 11.58 -10.16 -5.52
N ALA A 61 11.86 -9.13 -6.34
CA ALA A 61 13.14 -8.93 -7.00
C ALA A 61 14.28 -8.66 -6.00
N ALA A 62 13.99 -7.95 -4.91
CA ALA A 62 14.92 -7.75 -3.79
C ALA A 62 15.06 -8.98 -2.88
N LYS A 63 14.29 -10.05 -3.13
CA LYS A 63 14.23 -11.25 -2.27
C LYS A 63 14.02 -10.91 -0.81
N LEU A 64 13.11 -9.95 -0.53
CA LEU A 64 12.77 -9.57 0.84
C LEU A 64 12.18 -10.76 1.60
N PRO A 65 12.18 -10.74 2.94
CA PRO A 65 11.60 -11.81 3.73
C PRO A 65 10.15 -12.10 3.33
N LYS A 66 9.76 -13.38 3.38
CA LYS A 66 8.44 -13.86 2.93
C LYS A 66 7.28 -13.11 3.59
N ALA A 67 7.46 -12.69 4.84
CA ALA A 67 6.48 -11.88 5.57
C ALA A 67 6.24 -10.50 4.90
N VAL A 68 7.30 -9.84 4.42
CA VAL A 68 7.20 -8.56 3.70
C VAL A 68 6.54 -8.73 2.35
N ILE A 69 6.92 -9.78 1.60
CA ILE A 69 6.29 -10.09 0.31
C ILE A 69 4.80 -10.39 0.51
N GLY A 70 4.44 -11.23 1.48
CA GLY A 70 3.05 -11.57 1.80
C GLY A 70 2.21 -10.36 2.18
N ARG A 71 2.72 -9.45 3.01
CA ARG A 71 2.01 -8.20 3.37
C ARG A 71 1.91 -7.22 2.19
N THR A 72 2.91 -7.19 1.31
CA THR A 72 2.86 -6.38 0.08
C THR A 72 1.85 -6.98 -0.92
N ALA A 73 1.73 -8.31 -0.98
CA ALA A 73 0.72 -8.99 -1.78
C ALA A 73 -0.69 -8.74 -1.24
N LEU A 74 -0.87 -8.78 0.10
CA LEU A 74 -2.12 -8.39 0.74
C LEU A 74 -2.47 -6.93 0.39
N LEU A 75 -1.52 -6.00 0.51
CA LEU A 75 -1.73 -4.60 0.15
C LEU A 75 -2.21 -4.45 -1.30
N PHE A 76 -1.55 -5.14 -2.24
CA PHE A 76 -1.98 -5.18 -3.65
C PHE A 76 -3.40 -5.74 -3.80
N GLY A 77 -3.70 -6.85 -3.13
CA GLY A 77 -5.04 -7.46 -3.15
C GLY A 77 -6.13 -6.54 -2.60
N LEU A 78 -5.86 -5.83 -1.50
CA LEU A 78 -6.80 -4.86 -0.93
C LEU A 78 -7.06 -3.69 -1.90
N ILE A 79 -6.03 -3.19 -2.59
CA ILE A 79 -6.22 -2.12 -3.58
C ILE A 79 -6.97 -2.64 -4.81
N LEU A 80 -6.65 -3.85 -5.29
CA LEU A 80 -7.36 -4.49 -6.40
C LEU A 80 -8.85 -4.74 -6.08
N LEU A 81 -9.17 -4.98 -4.82
CA LEU A 81 -10.53 -5.18 -4.35
C LEU A 81 -11.38 -3.88 -4.40
N GLN A 82 -10.75 -2.70 -4.38
CA GLN A 82 -11.48 -1.42 -4.37
C GLN A 82 -12.45 -1.20 -5.54
N PRO A 83 -12.04 -1.35 -6.83
CA PRO A 83 -12.96 -1.24 -7.96
C PRO A 83 -14.08 -2.29 -7.91
N ILE A 84 -13.81 -3.48 -7.37
CA ILE A 84 -14.81 -4.54 -7.24
C ILE A 84 -15.88 -4.16 -6.22
N LEU A 85 -15.47 -3.59 -5.07
CA LEU A 85 -16.39 -3.15 -4.02
C LEU A 85 -17.27 -1.99 -4.48
N ILE A 86 -16.71 -0.98 -5.15
CA ILE A 86 -17.50 0.18 -5.59
C ILE A 86 -18.53 -0.21 -6.66
N GLU A 87 -18.20 -1.16 -7.56
CA GLU A 87 -19.11 -1.62 -8.60
C GLU A 87 -20.37 -2.33 -8.02
N GLN A 88 -20.28 -2.87 -6.80
CA GLN A 88 -21.44 -3.49 -6.13
C GLN A 88 -22.60 -2.51 -5.92
N ARG A 89 -22.33 -1.20 -5.87
CA ARG A 89 -23.38 -0.18 -5.81
C ARG A 89 -24.24 -0.20 -7.07
N ARG A 90 -23.62 -0.36 -8.25
CA ARG A 90 -24.31 -0.46 -9.54
C ARG A 90 -25.05 -1.79 -9.70
N ALA A 91 -24.54 -2.84 -9.06
CA ALA A 91 -25.19 -4.14 -8.98
C ALA A 91 -26.38 -4.21 -8.00
N GLY A 92 -26.73 -3.10 -7.33
CA GLY A 92 -27.86 -3.04 -6.40
C GLY A 92 -27.55 -3.58 -4.99
N ILE A 93 -26.27 -3.74 -4.62
CA ILE A 93 -25.84 -4.25 -3.31
C ILE A 93 -25.04 -3.15 -2.55
N PRO A 94 -25.71 -2.08 -2.07
CA PRO A 94 -25.04 -0.92 -1.50
C PRO A 94 -24.27 -1.23 -0.21
N PHE A 95 -24.68 -2.24 0.56
CA PHE A 95 -23.97 -2.67 1.76
C PHE A 95 -22.56 -3.19 1.44
N LEU A 96 -22.38 -3.96 0.37
CA LEU A 96 -21.05 -4.41 -0.06
C LEU A 96 -20.19 -3.23 -0.53
N SER A 97 -20.81 -2.24 -1.17
CA SER A 97 -20.12 -1.02 -1.58
C SER A 97 -19.59 -0.21 -0.40
N ALA A 98 -20.26 -0.23 0.76
CA ALA A 98 -19.77 0.45 1.96
C ALA A 98 -18.42 -0.09 2.46
N PHE A 99 -18.08 -1.35 2.14
CA PHE A 99 -16.75 -1.90 2.46
C PHE A 99 -15.64 -1.24 1.64
N HIS A 100 -15.92 -0.55 0.53
CA HIS A 100 -14.92 0.21 -0.23
C HIS A 100 -14.22 1.25 0.67
N THR A 101 -15.00 2.04 1.41
CA THR A 101 -14.50 3.06 2.33
C THR A 101 -13.73 2.43 3.50
N LEU A 102 -14.25 1.34 4.09
CA LEU A 102 -13.59 0.64 5.18
C LEU A 102 -12.25 0.01 4.73
N ASN A 103 -12.25 -0.61 3.55
CA ASN A 103 -11.07 -1.21 2.93
C ASN A 103 -9.98 -0.15 2.66
N ALA A 104 -10.35 1.11 2.38
CA ALA A 104 -9.37 2.19 2.19
C ALA A 104 -8.58 2.46 3.48
N ALA A 105 -9.23 2.43 4.65
CA ALA A 105 -8.53 2.53 5.92
C ALA A 105 -7.58 1.34 6.15
N PHE A 106 -8.02 0.12 5.82
CA PHE A 106 -7.17 -1.08 5.90
C PHE A 106 -5.95 -1.02 4.98
N ILE A 107 -6.10 -0.48 3.77
CA ILE A 107 -4.97 -0.24 2.84
C ILE A 107 -3.97 0.71 3.50
N GLY A 108 -4.42 1.83 4.06
CA GLY A 108 -3.55 2.81 4.72
C GLY A 108 -2.78 2.19 5.89
N MET A 109 -3.45 1.44 6.77
CA MET A 109 -2.82 0.72 7.88
C MET A 109 -1.81 -0.33 7.38
N THR A 110 -2.18 -1.13 6.39
CA THR A 110 -1.31 -2.18 5.82
C THR A 110 -0.07 -1.58 5.16
N ALA A 111 -0.22 -0.47 4.43
CA ALA A 111 0.91 0.26 3.86
C ALA A 111 1.86 0.76 4.96
N GLY A 112 1.33 1.32 6.05
CA GLY A 112 2.12 1.72 7.21
C GLY A 112 2.91 0.56 7.83
N VAL A 113 2.28 -0.60 7.99
CA VAL A 113 2.95 -1.83 8.48
C VAL A 113 4.08 -2.26 7.54
N VAL A 114 3.84 -2.28 6.22
CA VAL A 114 4.86 -2.63 5.22
C VAL A 114 6.07 -1.69 5.30
N VAL A 115 5.83 -0.38 5.46
CA VAL A 115 6.91 0.62 5.64
C VAL A 115 7.68 0.39 6.94
N ALA A 116 7.00 0.10 8.04
CA ALA A 116 7.62 -0.09 9.36
C ALA A 116 8.51 -1.34 9.43
N MET A 117 8.07 -2.47 8.86
CA MET A 117 8.88 -3.70 8.82
C MET A 117 10.22 -3.50 8.12
N ALA A 118 10.20 -2.69 7.06
CA ALA A 118 11.39 -2.38 6.30
C ALA A 118 12.43 -1.62 7.14
N ARG A 119 12.04 -1.00 8.27
CA ARG A 119 12.97 -0.40 9.25
C ARG A 119 13.50 -1.41 10.26
N GLY A 120 12.66 -2.33 10.74
CA GLY A 120 13.02 -3.35 11.76
C GLY A 120 14.13 -4.30 11.31
N GLU A 121 14.10 -4.79 10.07
CA GLU A 121 15.13 -5.69 9.53
C GLU A 121 16.55 -5.08 9.52
N LYS A 122 16.66 -3.74 9.47
CA LYS A 122 17.97 -3.06 9.54
C LYS A 122 18.47 -2.89 10.97
N ALA A 123 17.58 -2.80 11.95
CA ALA A 123 17.96 -2.63 13.35
C ALA A 123 18.53 -3.94 13.92
N GLU A 124 17.85 -5.08 13.70
CA GLU A 124 18.30 -6.39 14.17
C GLU A 124 19.62 -6.84 13.52
N ALA A 125 19.83 -6.51 12.24
CA ALA A 125 21.09 -6.79 11.53
C ALA A 125 22.27 -5.94 12.01
N GLY A 126 22.01 -4.73 12.54
CA GLY A 126 23.04 -3.86 13.10
C GLY A 126 23.45 -4.28 14.51
N GLU A 127 22.48 -4.69 15.33
CA GLU A 127 22.70 -5.10 16.72
C GLU A 127 23.44 -6.45 16.82
N THR A 128 23.12 -7.39 15.93
CA THR A 128 23.86 -8.66 15.80
C THR A 128 25.27 -8.50 15.26
N ALA A 129 25.54 -7.53 14.38
CA ALA A 129 26.89 -7.27 13.88
C ALA A 129 27.82 -6.64 14.95
N VAL A 130 27.28 -5.81 15.84
CA VAL A 130 28.05 -5.18 16.93
C VAL A 130 28.37 -6.18 18.04
N SER A 131 27.47 -7.14 18.33
CA SER A 131 27.74 -8.14 19.38
C SER A 131 28.82 -9.16 18.98
N VAL A 132 29.01 -9.42 17.69
CA VAL A 132 30.04 -10.35 17.19
C VAL A 132 31.43 -9.69 17.18
N ALA A 133 31.51 -8.38 16.95
CA ALA A 133 32.78 -7.64 16.91
C ALA A 133 33.37 -7.30 18.30
N ALA A 134 32.59 -7.46 19.38
CA ALA A 134 33.00 -7.16 20.75
C ALA A 134 33.41 -8.40 21.56
N GLY A 135 33.51 -9.57 20.91
CA GLY A 135 33.89 -10.83 21.52
C GLY A 135 35.11 -11.44 20.83
N ASP A 136 36.25 -10.76 20.89
CA ASP A 136 37.62 -11.25 20.65
C ASP A 136 38.58 -10.48 21.57
#